data_AF-W9PHS6-F1
#
_entry.id   AF-W9PHS6-F1
#
_cell.length_a   1.000
_cell.length_b   1.000
_cell.length_c   1.000
_cell.angle_alpha   90.00
_cell.angle_beta   90.00
_cell.angle_gamma   90.00
#
_symmetry.space_group_name_H-M   'P 1'
#
loop_
_entity.id
_entity.type
_entity.pdbx_description
1 polymer ?
#
loop_
_entity_poly.entity_id
_entity_poly.type
_entity_poly.pdbx_seq_one_letter_code
_entity_poly.pdbx_strand_id
1 'polypeptide(L)'
;MRKSTTPQPNGPESISSARVSKLARRPHRKSRNGCFNCKRRKVKCDEVKPACANCVRFGIPCDFAPQPPSSDDSAPHTSPPEILSVLAEPATTPRRGPGRPRKDWAALTRPPPPPPPASDRTTTSPSSTSATPVSSSTISNSQICSLNIADAELLFHFMANTSRTLHDADDPVDDIASFWARNVPQIGLSYHFVLHMMYALAGYHLVYQEPKGTERHSQSLALAAHHAELGIYEMNRTLTNLNEANCGALYVAAVLVCYCTFAAGPTGPDDLLVCVIGEGISQRWLPVIHGVRLIRQSIEPATLFTGLMAPLGGGGTNSEMEDTRPDFLVMGFSYIDWVGPLEKLRLWIASHENPDTALYLRVHKSLCDVYEANFGNTEGLVQVPMMNKFVFGWLYRMQDLFVGCLQRKAPQALLLMAYYVPLFRTMKRSWFMEGWATHLLETIRGLLSTDLIGWLDWPVEISRQPE
;
A
#
# COMPACT_ATOMS: atom_id res chain seq x y z
N MET A 1 56.45 -57.97 -20.91
CA MET A 1 55.63 -59.12 -20.44
C MET A 1 54.37 -58.59 -19.74
N ARG A 2 53.49 -59.48 -19.21
CA ARG A 2 52.17 -59.22 -18.57
C ARG A 2 52.17 -57.97 -17.64
N LYS A 3 51.23 -57.01 -17.68
CA LYS A 3 49.73 -56.96 -17.62
C LYS A 3 49.15 -56.86 -16.18
N SER A 4 48.57 -55.69 -15.85
CA SER A 4 47.36 -55.48 -15.01
C SER A 4 47.03 -53.97 -14.95
N THR A 5 46.16 -53.40 -15.78
CA THR A 5 44.66 -53.37 -15.79
C THR A 5 43.99 -52.53 -14.70
N THR A 6 43.63 -51.29 -15.07
CA THR A 6 42.58 -50.46 -14.43
C THR A 6 41.79 -49.76 -15.55
N PRO A 7 40.44 -49.86 -15.63
CA PRO A 7 39.65 -49.22 -16.68
C PRO A 7 39.16 -47.81 -16.28
N GLN A 8 38.84 -46.99 -17.28
CA GLN A 8 38.22 -45.65 -17.15
C GLN A 8 36.79 -45.64 -17.78
N PRO A 9 36.05 -44.51 -17.88
CA PRO A 9 34.59 -44.52 -17.74
C PRO A 9 33.81 -44.80 -19.03
N ASN A 10 32.51 -45.10 -18.87
CA ASN A 10 31.51 -45.10 -19.94
C ASN A 10 30.40 -44.07 -19.67
N GLY A 11 29.81 -43.57 -20.76
CA GLY A 11 28.67 -42.66 -20.77
C GLY A 11 27.31 -43.35 -20.58
N PRO A 12 26.20 -42.62 -20.82
CA PRO A 12 24.87 -43.01 -20.33
C PRO A 12 24.09 -43.94 -21.26
N GLU A 13 23.31 -44.85 -20.67
CA GLU A 13 22.22 -45.58 -21.33
C GLU A 13 20.86 -45.25 -20.67
N SER A 14 19.78 -45.43 -21.43
CA SER A 14 18.43 -45.02 -21.06
C SER A 14 17.60 -46.17 -20.49
N ILE A 15 16.75 -45.87 -19.50
CA ILE A 15 15.77 -46.82 -18.94
C ILE A 15 14.37 -46.21 -18.98
N SER A 16 13.39 -47.04 -19.33
CA SER A 16 12.06 -46.62 -19.80
C SER A 16 10.99 -46.56 -18.70
N SER A 17 9.84 -45.97 -19.06
CA SER A 17 8.71 -45.73 -18.16
C SER A 17 8.02 -47.03 -17.69
N ALA A 18 8.04 -47.27 -16.37
CA ALA A 18 7.32 -48.37 -15.72
C ALA A 18 6.09 -47.86 -14.95
N ARG A 19 4.93 -48.51 -15.15
CA ARG A 19 3.65 -48.09 -14.56
C ARG A 19 3.55 -48.46 -13.08
N VAL A 20 3.34 -47.47 -12.20
CA VAL A 20 3.04 -47.70 -10.78
C VAL A 20 1.62 -48.25 -10.62
N SER A 21 1.51 -49.52 -10.22
CA SER A 21 0.24 -50.18 -9.90
C SER A 21 -0.29 -49.76 -8.51
N LYS A 22 -1.60 -49.50 -8.43
CA LYS A 22 -2.24 -49.00 -7.20
C LYS A 22 -2.43 -50.13 -6.19
N LEU A 23 -1.63 -50.15 -5.12
CA LEU A 23 -1.81 -51.04 -3.98
C LEU A 23 -3.22 -50.89 -3.36
N ALA A 24 -3.92 -52.01 -3.20
CA ALA A 24 -5.19 -52.05 -2.49
C ALA A 24 -4.98 -51.75 -1.00
N ARG A 25 -5.87 -50.93 -0.41
CA ARG A 25 -5.74 -50.51 0.99
C ARG A 25 -6.12 -51.67 1.91
N ARG A 26 -5.22 -52.07 2.82
CA ARG A 26 -5.50 -53.05 3.87
C ARG A 26 -6.70 -52.60 4.72
N PRO A 27 -7.65 -53.50 5.08
CA PRO A 27 -8.77 -53.14 5.94
C PRO A 27 -8.26 -52.78 7.35
N HIS A 28 -8.74 -51.67 7.91
CA HIS A 28 -8.35 -51.21 9.24
C HIS A 28 -9.45 -51.45 10.27
N ARG A 29 -9.08 -51.93 11.46
CA ARG A 29 -10.00 -52.16 12.60
C ARG A 29 -10.64 -50.83 13.03
N LYS A 30 -11.98 -50.72 12.95
CA LYS A 30 -12.71 -49.48 13.28
C LYS A 30 -12.39 -49.05 14.72
N SER A 31 -12.00 -47.78 14.93
CA SER A 31 -11.81 -47.25 16.29
C SER A 31 -13.18 -47.06 16.95
N ARG A 32 -13.32 -47.48 18.21
CA ARG A 32 -14.63 -47.47 18.91
C ARG A 32 -14.92 -46.09 19.50
N ASN A 33 -13.90 -45.39 20.00
CA ASN A 33 -14.07 -44.15 20.76
C ASN A 33 -13.70 -42.88 19.95
N GLY A 34 -13.41 -43.03 18.65
CA GLY A 34 -13.08 -41.92 17.75
C GLY A 34 -14.15 -40.84 17.69
N CYS A 35 -13.70 -39.60 17.43
CA CYS A 35 -14.57 -38.43 17.33
C CYS A 35 -15.62 -38.54 16.21
N PHE A 36 -16.72 -37.79 16.35
CA PHE A 36 -17.85 -37.80 15.41
C PHE A 36 -17.41 -37.54 13.97
N ASN A 37 -16.55 -36.52 13.76
CA ASN A 37 -16.09 -36.17 12.41
C ASN A 37 -15.19 -37.25 11.77
N CYS A 38 -14.34 -37.96 12.52
CA CYS A 38 -13.58 -39.10 11.99
C CYS A 38 -14.49 -40.30 11.67
N LYS A 39 -15.45 -40.61 12.56
CA LYS A 39 -16.46 -41.66 12.33
C LYS A 39 -17.30 -41.38 11.08
N ARG A 40 -17.86 -40.17 10.95
CA ARG A 40 -18.63 -39.69 9.79
C ARG A 40 -17.83 -39.74 8.48
N ARG A 41 -16.54 -39.35 8.52
CA ARG A 41 -15.62 -39.42 7.37
C ARG A 41 -15.08 -40.82 7.08
N LYS A 42 -15.39 -41.82 7.91
CA LYS A 42 -14.91 -43.22 7.82
C LYS A 42 -13.37 -43.32 7.78
N VAL A 43 -12.68 -42.46 8.53
CA VAL A 43 -11.21 -42.45 8.68
C VAL A 43 -10.80 -42.86 10.10
N LYS A 44 -9.56 -43.34 10.27
CA LYS A 44 -9.01 -43.66 11.61
C LYS A 44 -8.96 -42.39 12.46
N CYS A 45 -9.50 -42.47 13.67
CA CYS A 45 -9.24 -41.49 14.72
C CYS A 45 -8.04 -41.95 15.56
N ASP A 46 -7.22 -40.99 15.97
CA ASP A 46 -6.12 -41.13 16.94
C ASP A 46 -6.59 -40.98 18.40
N GLU A 47 -7.86 -40.61 18.60
CA GLU A 47 -8.56 -40.55 19.90
C GLU A 47 -7.99 -39.58 20.96
N VAL A 48 -7.00 -38.77 20.57
CA VAL A 48 -6.43 -37.68 21.39
C VAL A 48 -7.46 -36.58 21.68
N LYS A 49 -7.47 -36.10 22.93
CA LYS A 49 -8.31 -35.00 23.44
C LYS A 49 -7.44 -33.77 23.77
N PRO A 50 -7.95 -32.52 23.68
CA PRO A 50 -9.33 -32.16 23.34
C PRO A 50 -9.67 -32.35 21.86
N ALA A 51 -8.68 -32.33 20.97
CA ALA A 51 -8.89 -32.52 19.53
C ALA A 51 -7.91 -33.54 18.94
N CYS A 52 -8.41 -34.42 18.07
CA CYS A 52 -7.60 -35.41 17.38
C CYS A 52 -6.81 -34.79 16.24
N ALA A 53 -5.62 -35.32 15.97
CA ALA A 53 -4.68 -34.81 14.96
C ALA A 53 -5.31 -34.71 13.56
N ASN A 54 -6.23 -35.62 13.22
CA ASN A 54 -7.00 -35.54 11.98
C ASN A 54 -7.95 -34.33 11.95
N CYS A 55 -8.67 -34.00 13.03
CA CYS A 55 -9.55 -32.83 13.03
C CYS A 55 -8.75 -31.52 12.99
N VAL A 56 -7.67 -31.44 13.77
CA VAL A 56 -6.73 -30.31 13.78
C VAL A 56 -6.15 -30.07 12.37
N ARG A 57 -5.58 -31.11 11.75
CA ARG A 57 -4.99 -31.01 10.39
C ARG A 57 -5.98 -30.59 9.31
N PHE A 58 -7.27 -30.86 9.48
CA PHE A 58 -8.32 -30.49 8.53
C PHE A 58 -9.08 -29.21 8.94
N GLY A 59 -8.67 -28.49 9.99
CA GLY A 59 -9.29 -27.23 10.41
C GLY A 59 -10.76 -27.36 10.83
N ILE A 60 -11.19 -28.55 11.28
CA ILE A 60 -12.60 -28.82 11.63
C ILE A 60 -12.76 -29.07 13.14
N PRO A 61 -13.90 -28.65 13.75
CA PRO A 61 -14.22 -28.98 15.12
C PRO A 61 -14.11 -30.48 15.41
N CYS A 62 -13.41 -30.81 16.50
CA CYS A 62 -13.32 -32.17 17.00
C CYS A 62 -14.34 -32.35 18.12
N ASP A 63 -15.22 -33.34 17.98
CA ASP A 63 -16.25 -33.63 18.96
C ASP A 63 -16.23 -35.11 19.34
N PHE A 64 -16.15 -35.37 20.65
CA PHE A 64 -16.11 -36.69 21.28
C PHE A 64 -17.36 -37.01 22.10
N ALA A 65 -18.38 -36.14 22.09
CA ALA A 65 -19.63 -36.37 22.79
C ALA A 65 -20.34 -37.66 22.29
N PRO A 66 -20.90 -38.48 23.18
CA PRO A 66 -21.78 -39.56 22.78
C PRO A 66 -23.11 -38.98 22.27
N GLN A 67 -23.60 -39.49 21.14
CA GLN A 67 -24.92 -39.09 20.64
C GLN A 67 -26.03 -39.87 21.38
N PRO A 68 -27.19 -39.24 21.65
CA PRO A 68 -28.39 -39.97 22.04
C PRO A 68 -28.87 -40.88 20.89
N PRO A 69 -29.59 -41.97 21.18
CA PRO A 69 -30.12 -42.86 20.14
C PRO A 69 -31.21 -42.16 19.30
N SER A 70 -31.16 -42.35 17.98
CA SER A 70 -32.16 -41.84 17.04
C SER A 70 -33.39 -42.75 17.00
N SER A 71 -34.55 -42.23 17.37
CA SER A 71 -35.85 -42.89 17.26
C SER A 71 -36.50 -42.64 15.90
N ASP A 72 -36.14 -43.46 14.90
CA ASP A 72 -36.80 -43.53 13.59
C ASP A 72 -37.10 -45.01 13.28
N ASP A 73 -38.21 -45.53 13.82
CA ASP A 73 -38.71 -46.88 13.52
C ASP A 73 -40.22 -47.01 13.81
N SER A 74 -41.07 -46.37 12.97
CA SER A 74 -42.53 -46.60 12.90
C SER A 74 -43.22 -45.86 11.73
N ALA A 75 -43.44 -46.55 10.60
CA ALA A 75 -44.46 -46.17 9.61
C ALA A 75 -44.77 -47.38 8.69
N PRO A 76 -45.96 -48.01 8.76
CA PRO A 76 -46.31 -49.16 7.93
C PRO A 76 -46.96 -48.80 6.57
N HIS A 77 -46.98 -49.77 5.66
CA HIS A 77 -47.70 -49.76 4.37
C HIS A 77 -49.24 -49.70 4.57
N THR A 78 -50.10 -49.31 3.61
CA THR A 78 -50.37 -50.05 2.36
C THR A 78 -51.27 -49.26 1.37
N SER A 79 -50.88 -49.29 0.08
CA SER A 79 -51.58 -49.32 -1.26
C SER A 79 -53.12 -49.07 -1.41
N PRO A 80 -53.73 -48.99 -2.64
CA PRO A 80 -53.24 -49.13 -4.05
C PRO A 80 -53.68 -47.92 -4.95
N PRO A 81 -53.82 -47.93 -6.31
CA PRO A 81 -53.57 -48.97 -7.34
C PRO A 81 -52.82 -48.57 -8.66
N GLU A 82 -52.63 -49.61 -9.49
CA GLU A 82 -52.32 -49.78 -10.94
C GLU A 82 -52.59 -48.64 -11.97
N ILE A 83 -52.00 -48.59 -13.19
CA ILE A 83 -51.39 -49.66 -14.05
C ILE A 83 -50.20 -49.15 -14.94
N LEU A 84 -49.53 -50.11 -15.63
CA LEU A 84 -48.41 -50.05 -16.60
C LEU A 84 -48.43 -48.96 -17.72
N SER A 85 -47.38 -48.69 -18.52
CA SER A 85 -45.89 -48.90 -18.49
C SER A 85 -45.25 -48.41 -19.81
N VAL A 86 -44.11 -47.70 -19.79
CA VAL A 86 -43.24 -47.44 -20.97
C VAL A 86 -41.75 -47.48 -20.57
N LEU A 87 -40.89 -47.93 -21.49
CA LEU A 87 -39.45 -48.15 -21.33
C LEU A 87 -38.62 -46.84 -21.34
N ALA A 88 -37.54 -46.80 -20.54
CA ALA A 88 -36.45 -45.83 -20.68
C ALA A 88 -35.11 -46.42 -20.17
N GLU A 89 -34.02 -46.19 -20.92
CA GLU A 89 -32.67 -46.71 -20.60
C GLU A 89 -31.85 -45.78 -19.67
N PRO A 90 -30.80 -46.31 -18.98
CA PRO A 90 -30.14 -45.61 -17.89
C PRO A 90 -29.08 -44.58 -18.34
N ALA A 91 -29.44 -43.29 -18.35
CA ALA A 91 -28.48 -42.20 -18.46
C ALA A 91 -27.50 -42.19 -17.27
N THR A 92 -26.20 -42.32 -17.55
CA THR A 92 -25.17 -42.49 -16.51
C THR A 92 -24.81 -41.19 -15.79
N THR A 93 -24.62 -41.26 -14.46
CA THR A 93 -23.95 -40.19 -13.70
C THR A 93 -22.65 -40.71 -13.05
N PRO A 94 -21.53 -39.96 -13.08
CA PRO A 94 -20.23 -40.54 -12.72
C PRO A 94 -20.05 -40.74 -11.21
N ARG A 95 -19.68 -41.97 -10.80
CA ARG A 95 -19.26 -42.26 -9.42
C ARG A 95 -17.98 -41.49 -9.07
N ARG A 96 -18.11 -40.41 -8.28
CA ARG A 96 -16.97 -39.56 -7.88
C ARG A 96 -16.11 -40.26 -6.82
N GLY A 97 -14.80 -40.41 -7.11
CA GLY A 97 -13.83 -41.01 -6.19
C GLY A 97 -13.48 -40.12 -4.98
N PRO A 98 -12.89 -40.69 -3.92
CA PRO A 98 -12.58 -39.96 -2.69
C PRO A 98 -11.30 -39.12 -2.85
N GLY A 99 -11.43 -37.79 -2.73
CA GLY A 99 -10.27 -36.89 -2.63
C GLY A 99 -10.50 -35.43 -3.04
N ARG A 100 -11.51 -35.12 -3.87
CA ARG A 100 -11.75 -33.74 -4.34
C ARG A 100 -12.58 -32.93 -3.32
N PRO A 101 -12.19 -31.69 -2.97
CA PRO A 101 -13.04 -30.79 -2.18
C PRO A 101 -14.42 -30.56 -2.82
N ARG A 102 -15.45 -30.37 -2.00
CA ARG A 102 -16.78 -29.93 -2.45
C ARG A 102 -16.78 -28.40 -2.50
N LYS A 103 -17.20 -27.81 -3.61
CA LYS A 103 -17.06 -26.37 -3.88
C LYS A 103 -18.08 -25.51 -3.12
N ASP A 104 -19.23 -26.10 -2.78
CA ASP A 104 -20.44 -25.37 -2.41
C ASP A 104 -20.82 -25.63 -0.95
N TRP A 105 -20.39 -24.75 -0.04
CA TRP A 105 -20.78 -24.77 1.39
C TRP A 105 -22.04 -23.94 1.69
N ALA A 106 -22.39 -22.98 0.82
CA ALA A 106 -23.49 -22.02 1.00
C ALA A 106 -24.90 -22.63 1.11
N ALA A 107 -25.05 -23.93 0.86
CA ALA A 107 -26.34 -24.62 1.02
C ALA A 107 -26.78 -24.79 2.49
N LEU A 108 -25.86 -24.62 3.46
CA LEU A 108 -26.11 -24.83 4.90
C LEU A 108 -26.45 -23.55 5.67
N THR A 109 -26.46 -22.39 5.02
CA THR A 109 -26.61 -21.06 5.68
C THR A 109 -27.90 -20.32 5.29
N ARG A 110 -28.93 -21.05 4.84
CA ARG A 110 -30.23 -20.46 4.49
C ARG A 110 -31.13 -20.37 5.74
N PRO A 111 -31.73 -19.21 6.06
CA PRO A 111 -32.69 -19.13 7.18
C PRO A 111 -33.96 -19.95 6.92
N PRO A 112 -34.66 -20.42 7.97
CA PRO A 112 -36.02 -20.95 7.83
C PRO A 112 -37.02 -19.81 7.52
N PRO A 113 -38.18 -20.12 6.89
CA PRO A 113 -39.24 -19.14 6.66
C PRO A 113 -39.92 -18.68 7.97
N PRO A 114 -40.52 -17.48 8.01
CA PRO A 114 -41.17 -16.94 9.20
C PRO A 114 -42.50 -17.64 9.55
N PRO A 115 -42.91 -17.63 10.83
CA PRO A 115 -44.23 -18.11 11.26
C PRO A 115 -45.36 -17.11 10.90
N PRO A 116 -46.63 -17.56 10.88
CA PRO A 116 -47.79 -16.70 10.60
C PRO A 116 -48.09 -15.72 11.75
N PRO A 117 -48.82 -14.61 11.48
CA PRO A 117 -49.12 -13.59 12.48
C PRO A 117 -50.15 -14.04 13.51
N ALA A 118 -50.03 -13.52 14.74
CA ALA A 118 -51.02 -13.60 15.80
C ALA A 118 -51.50 -12.17 16.19
N SER A 119 -52.78 -12.03 16.51
CA SER A 119 -53.49 -10.74 16.57
C SER A 119 -53.25 -9.92 17.85
N ASP A 120 -53.63 -8.65 17.80
CA ASP A 120 -53.43 -7.63 18.83
C ASP A 120 -53.92 -7.99 20.24
N ARG A 121 -53.13 -7.54 21.23
CA ARG A 121 -53.70 -6.85 22.40
C ARG A 121 -52.70 -5.89 23.06
N THR A 122 -53.13 -4.66 23.30
CA THR A 122 -52.41 -3.59 23.99
C THR A 122 -52.68 -3.59 25.50
N THR A 123 -51.64 -3.39 26.33
CA THR A 123 -51.71 -2.57 27.58
C THR A 123 -50.34 -2.29 28.21
N THR A 124 -50.01 -1.00 28.37
CA THR A 124 -49.35 -0.31 29.50
C THR A 124 -48.32 -1.01 30.43
N SER A 125 -47.13 -0.39 30.54
CA SER A 125 -46.14 -0.46 31.63
C SER A 125 -46.66 0.17 32.96
N PRO A 126 -45.98 0.13 34.15
CA PRO A 126 -44.56 0.56 34.37
C PRO A 126 -43.73 -0.16 35.47
N SER A 127 -42.41 0.14 35.53
CA SER A 127 -41.50 0.16 36.72
C SER A 127 -41.27 -1.14 37.55
N SER A 128 -40.13 -1.41 38.21
CA SER A 128 -38.90 -0.62 38.50
C SER A 128 -37.69 -1.51 38.92
N THR A 129 -36.48 -0.94 38.86
CA THR A 129 -35.28 -1.23 39.69
C THR A 129 -34.75 -2.67 39.88
N SER A 130 -33.55 -2.94 39.37
CA SER A 130 -32.37 -3.31 40.19
C SER A 130 -31.09 -3.21 39.34
N ALA A 131 -29.91 -3.12 39.96
CA ALA A 131 -28.65 -2.90 39.24
C ALA A 131 -27.49 -3.73 39.78
N THR A 132 -26.78 -4.43 38.88
CA THR A 132 -25.34 -4.73 38.94
C THR A 132 -24.86 -5.17 37.55
N PRO A 133 -23.64 -4.79 37.12
CA PRO A 133 -23.08 -5.23 35.84
C PRO A 133 -22.35 -6.56 35.96
N VAL A 134 -22.56 -7.48 35.01
CA VAL A 134 -21.70 -8.67 34.81
C VAL A 134 -21.26 -8.70 33.35
N SER A 135 -19.97 -8.42 33.13
CA SER A 135 -19.39 -8.34 31.78
C SER A 135 -19.24 -9.72 31.15
N SER A 136 -20.30 -10.19 30.50
CA SER A 136 -20.27 -11.30 29.54
C SER A 136 -20.69 -10.78 28.18
N SER A 137 -19.71 -10.43 27.34
CA SER A 137 -19.92 -9.96 25.97
C SER A 137 -20.32 -11.11 25.06
N THR A 138 -21.53 -11.63 25.26
CA THR A 138 -22.23 -12.48 24.30
C THR A 138 -22.26 -11.76 22.96
N ILE A 139 -21.82 -12.43 21.90
CA ILE A 139 -21.84 -11.85 20.55
C ILE A 139 -23.31 -11.77 20.11
N SER A 140 -23.92 -10.60 20.32
CA SER A 140 -25.27 -10.29 19.81
C SER A 140 -25.27 -10.41 18.30
N ASN A 141 -26.19 -11.22 17.79
CA ASN A 141 -26.23 -11.59 16.38
C ASN A 141 -26.59 -10.38 15.48
N SER A 142 -26.08 -10.40 14.25
CA SER A 142 -26.56 -9.59 13.13
C SER A 142 -26.60 -8.07 13.30
N GLN A 143 -25.45 -7.45 13.60
CA GLN A 143 -24.98 -6.44 12.64
C GLN A 143 -24.35 -7.19 11.47
N ILE A 144 -24.99 -7.16 10.30
CA ILE A 144 -24.34 -7.61 9.06
C ILE A 144 -23.33 -6.53 8.71
N CYS A 145 -22.04 -6.80 8.96
CA CYS A 145 -20.97 -5.91 8.53
C CYS A 145 -20.94 -5.89 6.99
N SER A 146 -21.55 -4.87 6.39
CA SER A 146 -21.50 -4.63 4.96
C SER A 146 -20.07 -4.37 4.54
N LEU A 147 -19.46 -5.31 3.81
CA LEU A 147 -18.13 -5.14 3.27
C LEU A 147 -18.12 -3.94 2.31
N ASN A 148 -17.33 -2.91 2.62
CA ASN A 148 -17.08 -1.85 1.66
C ASN A 148 -16.14 -2.39 0.57
N ILE A 149 -16.71 -2.66 -0.60
CA ILE A 149 -15.98 -3.23 -1.74
C ILE A 149 -14.98 -2.21 -2.29
N ALA A 150 -15.27 -0.91 -2.20
CA ALA A 150 -14.37 0.14 -2.67
C ALA A 150 -13.09 0.22 -1.81
N ASP A 151 -13.22 0.23 -0.48
CA ASP A 151 -12.07 0.15 0.45
C ASP A 151 -11.23 -1.11 0.21
N ALA A 152 -11.88 -2.23 -0.11
CA ALA A 152 -11.19 -3.49 -0.41
C ALA A 152 -10.45 -3.45 -1.76
N GLU A 153 -11.02 -2.80 -2.79
CA GLU A 153 -10.35 -2.54 -4.07
C GLU A 153 -9.16 -1.58 -3.88
N LEU A 154 -9.29 -0.54 -3.05
CA LEU A 154 -8.22 0.40 -2.71
C LEU A 154 -7.10 -0.26 -1.89
N LEU A 155 -7.42 -1.07 -0.88
CA LEU A 155 -6.42 -1.84 -0.11
C LEU A 155 -5.66 -2.81 -1.01
N PHE A 156 -6.37 -3.54 -1.88
CA PHE A 156 -5.75 -4.43 -2.84
C PHE A 156 -4.88 -3.65 -3.84
N HIS A 157 -5.36 -2.55 -4.40
CA HIS A 157 -4.60 -1.72 -5.34
C HIS A 157 -3.38 -1.06 -4.69
N PHE A 158 -3.45 -0.70 -3.40
CA PHE A 158 -2.29 -0.23 -2.65
C PHE A 158 -1.19 -1.31 -2.59
N MET A 159 -1.53 -2.49 -2.06
CA MET A 159 -0.58 -3.60 -1.88
C MET A 159 -0.11 -4.25 -3.18
N ALA A 160 -0.96 -4.23 -4.22
CA ALA A 160 -0.71 -4.93 -5.48
C ALA A 160 -0.11 -4.03 -6.57
N ASN A 161 -0.19 -2.69 -6.47
CA ASN A 161 0.33 -1.76 -7.47
C ASN A 161 1.02 -0.55 -6.84
N THR A 162 0.30 0.25 -6.05
CA THR A 162 0.77 1.57 -5.57
C THR A 162 2.03 1.50 -4.73
N SER A 163 2.18 0.50 -3.86
CA SER A 163 3.37 0.34 -3.03
C SER A 163 4.67 0.22 -3.84
N ARG A 164 4.61 -0.32 -5.07
CA ARG A 164 5.79 -0.46 -5.97
C ARG A 164 6.23 0.84 -6.63
N THR A 165 5.45 1.92 -6.50
CA THR A 165 5.82 3.26 -7.00
C THR A 165 6.46 4.12 -5.91
N LEU A 166 6.65 3.58 -4.69
CA LEU A 166 7.16 4.30 -3.53
C LEU A 166 8.59 3.90 -3.15
N HIS A 167 9.25 3.08 -3.99
CA HIS A 167 10.65 2.66 -3.84
C HIS A 167 11.33 2.42 -5.19
N ASP A 168 12.64 2.57 -5.21
CA ASP A 168 13.46 2.34 -6.41
C ASP A 168 14.01 0.91 -6.51
N ALA A 169 14.00 0.14 -5.41
CA ALA A 169 14.46 -1.25 -5.39
C ALA A 169 13.66 -2.15 -6.36
N ASP A 170 14.38 -2.94 -7.18
CA ASP A 170 13.79 -3.86 -8.16
C ASP A 170 13.54 -5.28 -7.58
N ASP A 171 14.16 -5.63 -6.45
CA ASP A 171 13.91 -6.90 -5.76
C ASP A 171 12.69 -6.78 -4.81
N PRO A 172 11.61 -7.57 -4.97
CA PRO A 172 10.48 -7.58 -4.04
C PRO A 172 10.79 -8.16 -2.65
N VAL A 173 12.01 -8.65 -2.41
CA VAL A 173 12.52 -9.08 -1.10
C VAL A 173 13.17 -7.91 -0.33
N ASP A 174 13.45 -6.78 -0.98
CA ASP A 174 14.00 -5.57 -0.35
C ASP A 174 13.18 -5.09 0.87
N ASP A 175 13.88 -4.55 1.87
CA ASP A 175 13.29 -4.10 3.14
C ASP A 175 12.33 -2.92 2.93
N ILE A 176 12.60 -1.99 2.00
CA ILE A 176 11.73 -0.84 1.69
C ILE A 176 10.55 -1.27 0.81
N ALA A 177 10.77 -2.18 -0.14
CA ALA A 177 9.70 -2.80 -0.93
C ALA A 177 8.71 -3.57 -0.02
N SER A 178 9.23 -4.40 0.88
CA SER A 178 8.45 -5.10 1.90
C SER A 178 7.78 -4.13 2.88
N PHE A 179 8.45 -3.03 3.25
CA PHE A 179 7.87 -2.00 4.12
C PHE A 179 6.57 -1.43 3.53
N TRP A 180 6.62 -0.88 2.31
CA TRP A 180 5.43 -0.30 1.68
C TRP A 180 4.35 -1.34 1.38
N ALA A 181 4.73 -2.52 0.87
CA ALA A 181 3.75 -3.53 0.47
C ALA A 181 3.11 -4.31 1.64
N ARG A 182 3.72 -4.31 2.84
CA ARG A 182 3.31 -5.19 3.95
C ARG A 182 3.27 -4.50 5.32
N ASN A 183 4.30 -3.73 5.69
CA ASN A 183 4.36 -3.11 7.02
C ASN A 183 3.39 -1.94 7.13
N VAL A 184 3.33 -1.06 6.12
CA VAL A 184 2.40 0.09 6.10
C VAL A 184 0.92 -0.35 6.19
N PRO A 185 0.46 -1.39 5.45
CA PRO A 185 -0.85 -2.00 5.71
C PRO A 185 -1.08 -2.51 7.14
N GLN A 186 -0.09 -3.12 7.79
CA GLN A 186 -0.23 -3.59 9.18
C GLN A 186 -0.29 -2.44 10.19
N ILE A 187 0.42 -1.34 9.92
CA ILE A 187 0.29 -0.08 10.67
C ILE A 187 -1.12 0.49 10.46
N GLY A 188 -1.62 0.52 9.22
CA GLY A 188 -2.98 0.97 8.89
C GLY A 188 -4.09 0.21 9.61
N LEU A 189 -3.97 -1.12 9.70
CA LEU A 189 -4.90 -1.96 10.47
C LEU A 189 -4.86 -1.73 11.99
N SER A 190 -3.84 -1.03 12.49
CA SER A 190 -3.71 -0.63 13.90
C SER A 190 -4.07 0.85 14.13
N TYR A 191 -3.92 1.68 13.09
CA TYR A 191 -4.06 3.13 13.11
C TYR A 191 -4.83 3.59 11.86
N HIS A 192 -6.16 3.69 11.98
CA HIS A 192 -7.06 3.92 10.84
C HIS A 192 -6.70 5.15 9.99
N PHE A 193 -6.16 6.23 10.56
CA PHE A 193 -5.67 7.38 9.79
C PHE A 193 -4.59 7.01 8.75
N VAL A 194 -3.69 6.06 9.04
CA VAL A 194 -2.73 5.53 8.06
C VAL A 194 -3.45 4.76 6.95
N LEU A 195 -4.47 3.96 7.30
CA LEU A 195 -5.26 3.20 6.33
C LEU A 195 -6.06 4.12 5.40
N HIS A 196 -6.66 5.18 5.94
CA HIS A 196 -7.30 6.25 5.15
C HIS A 196 -6.29 6.92 4.21
N MET A 197 -5.08 7.26 4.69
CA MET A 197 -4.05 7.84 3.82
C MET A 197 -3.53 6.86 2.74
N MET A 198 -3.47 5.55 3.02
CA MET A 198 -3.19 4.54 1.99
C MET A 198 -4.29 4.48 0.93
N TYR A 199 -5.57 4.49 1.35
CA TYR A 199 -6.73 4.44 0.45
C TYR A 199 -6.80 5.67 -0.44
N ALA A 200 -6.52 6.85 0.12
CA ALA A 200 -6.36 8.09 -0.63
C ALA A 200 -5.29 7.93 -1.73
N LEU A 201 -4.08 7.50 -1.37
CA LEU A 201 -2.98 7.36 -2.34
C LEU A 201 -3.26 6.31 -3.42
N ALA A 202 -3.90 5.19 -3.06
CA ALA A 202 -4.35 4.18 -4.02
C ALA A 202 -5.44 4.72 -4.96
N GLY A 203 -6.35 5.55 -4.45
CA GLY A 203 -7.39 6.19 -5.25
C GLY A 203 -6.82 7.19 -6.26
N TYR A 204 -5.86 8.03 -5.85
CA TYR A 204 -5.15 8.91 -6.77
C TYR A 204 -4.31 8.13 -7.81
N HIS A 205 -3.74 6.97 -7.43
CA HIS A 205 -3.02 6.12 -8.38
C HIS A 205 -3.95 5.46 -9.41
N LEU A 206 -5.16 5.08 -9.02
CA LEU A 206 -6.22 4.69 -9.95
C LEU A 206 -6.60 5.85 -10.89
N VAL A 207 -6.79 7.06 -10.38
CA VAL A 207 -7.09 8.26 -11.19
C VAL A 207 -6.00 8.54 -12.23
N TYR A 208 -4.73 8.35 -11.87
CA TYR A 208 -3.59 8.47 -12.80
C TYR A 208 -3.62 7.40 -13.92
N GLN A 209 -4.04 6.18 -13.60
CA GLN A 209 -4.16 5.07 -14.56
C GLN A 209 -5.47 5.10 -15.39
N GLU A 210 -6.48 5.84 -14.97
CA GLU A 210 -7.81 5.85 -15.57
C GLU A 210 -7.99 6.97 -16.63
N PRO A 211 -8.67 6.71 -17.77
CA PRO A 211 -8.91 7.74 -18.77
C PRO A 211 -9.68 8.95 -18.20
N LYS A 212 -9.10 10.14 -18.38
CA LYS A 212 -9.67 11.43 -17.94
C LYS A 212 -11.07 11.64 -18.54
N GLY A 213 -12.00 12.13 -17.71
CA GLY A 213 -13.38 12.40 -18.10
C GLY A 213 -14.32 11.19 -18.06
N THR A 214 -13.87 10.02 -17.59
CA THR A 214 -14.76 8.88 -17.30
C THR A 214 -15.50 9.06 -15.97
N GLU A 215 -16.65 8.39 -15.84
CA GLU A 215 -17.40 8.34 -14.57
C GLU A 215 -16.54 7.69 -13.47
N ARG A 216 -15.86 6.58 -13.79
CA ARG A 216 -14.96 5.87 -12.86
C ARG A 216 -13.84 6.77 -12.34
N HIS A 217 -13.11 7.47 -13.22
CA HIS A 217 -12.10 8.48 -12.81
C HIS A 217 -12.69 9.53 -11.84
N SER A 218 -13.93 9.96 -12.07
CA SER A 218 -14.60 10.95 -11.21
C SER A 218 -14.99 10.39 -9.84
N GLN A 219 -15.44 9.13 -9.79
CA GLN A 219 -15.72 8.39 -8.55
C GLN A 219 -14.43 8.10 -7.77
N SER A 220 -13.38 7.59 -8.44
CA SER A 220 -12.05 7.31 -7.89
C SER A 220 -11.45 8.56 -7.25
N LEU A 221 -11.55 9.73 -7.91
CA LEU A 221 -11.04 11.01 -7.40
C LEU A 221 -11.82 11.51 -6.17
N ALA A 222 -13.15 11.44 -6.19
CA ALA A 222 -13.98 11.83 -5.05
C ALA A 222 -13.73 10.94 -3.82
N LEU A 223 -13.56 9.63 -4.03
CA LEU A 223 -13.25 8.67 -2.98
C LEU A 223 -11.83 8.90 -2.41
N ALA A 224 -10.83 9.14 -3.28
CA ALA A 224 -9.46 9.45 -2.87
C ALA A 224 -9.40 10.69 -1.96
N ALA A 225 -10.07 11.78 -2.38
CA ALA A 225 -10.16 13.02 -1.62
C ALA A 225 -10.89 12.82 -0.27
N HIS A 226 -11.95 12.02 -0.24
CA HIS A 226 -12.69 11.73 0.99
C HIS A 226 -11.84 10.96 2.01
N HIS A 227 -11.08 9.93 1.58
CA HIS A 227 -10.16 9.25 2.50
C HIS A 227 -9.00 10.15 2.93
N ALA A 228 -8.53 11.07 2.08
CA ALA A 228 -7.50 12.04 2.46
C ALA A 228 -7.99 12.99 3.58
N GLU A 229 -9.22 13.51 3.46
CA GLU A 229 -9.84 14.34 4.49
C GLU A 229 -9.98 13.61 5.83
N LEU A 230 -10.50 12.37 5.81
CA LEU A 230 -10.66 11.55 7.01
C LEU A 230 -9.30 11.19 7.65
N GLY A 231 -8.30 10.81 6.83
CA GLY A 231 -6.95 10.49 7.29
C GLY A 231 -6.27 11.68 7.95
N ILE A 232 -6.33 12.86 7.32
CA ILE A 232 -5.78 14.11 7.88
C ILE A 232 -6.54 14.52 9.16
N TYR A 233 -7.86 14.36 9.21
CA TYR A 233 -8.66 14.67 10.41
C TYR A 233 -8.29 13.79 11.61
N GLU A 234 -8.22 12.47 11.44
CA GLU A 234 -7.85 11.53 12.50
C GLU A 234 -6.37 11.63 12.90
N MET A 235 -5.47 11.85 11.93
CA MET A 235 -4.05 12.10 12.17
C MET A 235 -3.86 13.34 13.04
N ASN A 236 -4.50 14.47 12.71
CA ASN A 236 -4.40 15.72 13.49
C ASN A 236 -4.92 15.55 14.93
N ARG A 237 -6.00 14.77 15.12
CA ARG A 237 -6.47 14.42 16.47
C ARG A 237 -5.46 13.60 17.24
N THR A 238 -4.84 12.61 16.60
CA THR A 238 -3.85 11.71 17.22
C THR A 238 -2.54 12.44 17.53
N LEU A 239 -2.14 13.40 16.70
CA LEU A 239 -0.92 14.22 16.85
C LEU A 239 -0.89 15.04 18.15
N THR A 240 -2.06 15.38 18.71
CA THR A 240 -2.16 16.05 20.02
C THR A 240 -1.64 15.21 21.19
N ASN A 241 -1.45 13.91 20.99
CA ASN A 241 -0.91 12.95 21.97
C ASN A 241 0.20 12.09 21.33
N LEU A 242 1.16 12.74 20.67
CA LEU A 242 2.36 12.10 20.11
C LEU A 242 3.17 11.40 21.22
N ASN A 243 3.45 10.12 21.03
CA ASN A 243 4.21 9.28 21.97
C ASN A 243 4.92 8.12 21.25
N GLU A 244 5.75 7.38 21.96
CA GLU A 244 6.58 6.29 21.41
C GLU A 244 5.76 5.22 20.66
N ALA A 245 4.55 4.90 21.10
CA ALA A 245 3.73 3.86 20.49
C ALA A 245 3.05 4.28 19.17
N ASN A 246 2.73 5.57 19.00
CA ASN A 246 2.06 6.09 17.80
C ASN A 246 2.97 6.89 16.85
N CYS A 247 4.21 7.19 17.24
CA CYS A 247 5.13 8.03 16.48
C CYS A 247 5.40 7.52 15.06
N GLY A 248 5.66 6.21 14.90
CA GLY A 248 5.90 5.59 13.59
C GLY A 248 4.69 5.68 12.66
N ALA A 249 3.48 5.50 13.20
CA ALA A 249 2.24 5.65 12.45
C ALA A 249 1.99 7.10 12.03
N LEU A 250 2.21 8.06 12.93
CA LEU A 250 2.12 9.50 12.61
C LEU A 250 3.16 9.93 11.58
N TYR A 251 4.38 9.40 11.64
CA TYR A 251 5.43 9.65 10.64
C TYR A 251 5.03 9.10 9.27
N VAL A 252 4.58 7.84 9.18
CA VAL A 252 4.21 7.25 7.88
C VAL A 252 2.95 7.89 7.31
N ALA A 253 1.99 8.30 8.16
CA ALA A 253 0.86 9.12 7.74
C ALA A 253 1.31 10.45 7.16
N ALA A 254 2.22 11.18 7.83
CA ALA A 254 2.74 12.45 7.33
C ALA A 254 3.41 12.31 5.95
N VAL A 255 4.17 11.23 5.74
CA VAL A 255 4.77 10.91 4.42
C VAL A 255 3.70 10.58 3.37
N LEU A 256 2.65 9.82 3.72
CA LEU A 256 1.52 9.58 2.82
C LEU A 256 0.72 10.85 2.51
N VAL A 257 0.61 11.81 3.44
CA VAL A 257 -0.02 13.13 3.17
C VAL A 257 0.81 13.93 2.16
N CYS A 258 2.15 13.87 2.18
CA CYS A 258 2.98 14.44 1.10
C CYS A 258 2.59 13.83 -0.26
N TYR A 259 2.62 12.50 -0.38
CA TYR A 259 2.29 11.81 -1.63
C TYR A 259 0.86 12.13 -2.11
N CYS A 260 -0.15 12.11 -1.23
CA CYS A 260 -1.53 12.47 -1.58
C CYS A 260 -1.68 13.95 -1.98
N THR A 261 -0.95 14.87 -1.34
CA THR A 261 -1.00 16.30 -1.69
C THR A 261 -0.44 16.54 -3.09
N PHE A 262 0.65 15.88 -3.45
CA PHE A 262 1.19 15.95 -4.81
C PHE A 262 0.27 15.25 -5.82
N ALA A 263 -0.21 14.05 -5.50
CA ALA A 263 -1.09 13.25 -6.37
C ALA A 263 -2.48 13.85 -6.62
N ALA A 264 -2.96 14.73 -5.73
CA ALA A 264 -4.17 15.52 -5.93
C ALA A 264 -3.99 16.63 -6.99
N GLY A 265 -2.74 16.98 -7.32
CA GLY A 265 -2.38 18.06 -8.23
C GLY A 265 -2.44 19.46 -7.59
N PRO A 266 -2.15 20.52 -8.38
CA PRO A 266 -2.15 21.89 -7.91
C PRO A 266 -3.51 22.34 -7.36
N THR A 267 -3.51 23.01 -6.20
CA THR A 267 -4.74 23.45 -5.52
C THR A 267 -5.35 24.73 -6.11
N GLY A 268 -4.64 25.42 -7.01
CA GLY A 268 -5.08 26.64 -7.69
C GLY A 268 -4.01 27.18 -8.65
N PRO A 269 -4.27 28.29 -9.36
CA PRO A 269 -3.32 28.86 -10.31
C PRO A 269 -2.04 29.39 -9.64
N ASP A 270 -2.11 29.80 -8.36
CA ASP A 270 -1.00 30.38 -7.60
C ASP A 270 -0.20 29.34 -6.76
N ASP A 271 -0.37 28.03 -6.98
CA ASP A 271 0.20 26.98 -6.12
C ASP A 271 1.63 26.56 -6.53
N LEU A 272 2.64 27.15 -5.88
CA LEU A 272 4.03 26.75 -6.09
C LEU A 272 4.44 25.42 -5.39
N LEU A 273 3.58 24.39 -5.39
CA LEU A 273 3.79 23.02 -4.85
C LEU A 273 3.71 22.87 -3.31
N VAL A 274 3.31 23.91 -2.57
CA VAL A 274 3.61 24.07 -1.10
C VAL A 274 2.83 25.32 -0.31
N CYS A 275 3.22 26.21 -1.35
CA CYS A 275 3.43 27.67 -1.54
C CYS A 275 2.42 28.33 -2.51
N VAL A 276 1.12 28.11 -2.26
CA VAL A 276 0.02 28.97 -2.72
C VAL A 276 0.28 30.44 -2.34
N ILE A 277 0.13 31.35 -3.31
CA ILE A 277 0.32 32.80 -3.15
C ILE A 277 -1.03 33.53 -3.26
N GLY A 278 -1.45 34.24 -2.20
CA GLY A 278 -2.63 35.11 -2.28
C GLY A 278 -3.17 35.57 -0.93
N GLU A 279 -3.98 36.63 -0.93
CA GLU A 279 -4.66 37.16 0.27
C GLU A 279 -5.95 36.37 0.57
N GLY A 280 -5.81 35.08 0.90
CA GLY A 280 -6.92 34.18 1.22
C GLY A 280 -6.47 33.03 2.13
N ILE A 281 -6.98 33.00 3.37
CA ILE A 281 -6.44 32.15 4.46
C ILE A 281 -6.58 30.64 4.17
N SER A 282 -5.46 29.98 3.86
CA SER A 282 -5.17 28.60 4.28
C SER A 282 -3.74 28.15 3.95
N GLN A 283 -2.81 28.24 4.91
CA GLN A 283 -1.50 27.59 4.82
C GLN A 283 -1.64 26.07 5.05
N ARG A 284 -1.96 25.30 4.00
CA ARG A 284 -2.31 23.87 4.12
C ARG A 284 -1.20 22.87 3.76
N TRP A 285 -0.29 23.15 2.83
CA TRP A 285 0.84 22.24 2.52
C TRP A 285 2.04 22.49 3.47
N LEU A 286 2.19 23.70 4.03
CA LEU A 286 3.21 24.07 5.03
C LEU A 286 3.29 23.09 6.21
N PRO A 287 2.17 22.75 6.89
CA PRO A 287 2.18 21.76 7.96
C PRO A 287 2.57 20.33 7.54
N VAL A 288 2.49 19.98 6.25
CA VAL A 288 2.65 18.59 5.78
C VAL A 288 4.13 18.17 5.76
N ILE A 289 4.95 18.88 4.97
CA ILE A 289 6.40 18.63 4.91
C ILE A 289 7.04 18.91 6.27
N HIS A 290 6.54 19.91 7.01
CA HIS A 290 7.01 20.19 8.36
C HIS A 290 6.57 19.15 9.38
N GLY A 291 5.42 18.47 9.21
CA GLY A 291 5.01 17.36 10.06
C GLY A 291 6.02 16.20 10.05
N VAL A 292 6.48 15.80 8.87
CA VAL A 292 7.52 14.75 8.71
C VAL A 292 8.87 15.21 9.35
N ARG A 293 9.21 16.50 9.25
CA ARG A 293 10.42 17.07 9.90
C ARG A 293 10.30 17.09 11.42
N LEU A 294 9.18 17.61 11.94
CA LEU A 294 8.94 17.77 13.38
C LEU A 294 8.93 16.41 14.07
N ILE A 295 8.21 15.41 13.55
CA ILE A 295 8.19 14.06 14.15
C ILE A 295 9.61 13.45 14.17
N ARG A 296 10.41 13.65 13.11
CA ARG A 296 11.81 13.17 13.03
C ARG A 296 12.78 13.96 13.94
N GLN A 297 12.44 15.18 14.32
CA GLN A 297 13.26 16.04 15.19
C GLN A 297 12.87 15.95 16.68
N SER A 298 11.61 15.61 16.97
CA SER A 298 11.09 15.49 18.34
C SER A 298 11.29 14.12 18.98
N ILE A 299 11.69 13.09 18.21
CA ILE A 299 11.76 11.70 18.67
C ILE A 299 13.08 11.07 18.22
N GLU A 300 13.69 10.29 19.11
CA GLU A 300 14.96 9.61 18.84
C GLU A 300 14.79 8.59 17.68
N PRO A 301 15.71 8.56 16.68
CA PRO A 301 15.64 7.60 15.57
C PRO A 301 15.57 6.14 16.01
N ALA A 302 16.24 5.80 17.12
CA ALA A 302 16.23 4.46 17.72
C ALA A 302 14.86 4.04 18.30
N THR A 303 13.95 4.98 18.51
CA THR A 303 12.54 4.75 18.90
C THR A 303 11.61 4.81 17.69
N LEU A 304 11.81 5.83 16.84
CA LEU A 304 10.97 6.09 15.66
C LEU A 304 11.02 4.96 14.61
N PHE A 305 12.20 4.35 14.42
CA PHE A 305 12.43 3.29 13.43
C PHE A 305 12.52 1.90 14.09
N THR A 306 11.53 1.59 14.94
CA THR A 306 11.41 0.28 15.61
C THR A 306 10.34 -0.61 14.97
N GLY A 307 10.46 -1.93 15.15
CA GLY A 307 9.46 -2.91 14.73
C GLY A 307 9.11 -2.80 13.24
N LEU A 308 7.84 -2.47 12.94
CA LEU A 308 7.36 -2.30 11.56
C LEU A 308 8.03 -1.13 10.82
N MET A 309 8.59 -0.14 11.53
CA MET A 309 9.30 1.02 10.97
C MET A 309 10.79 0.78 10.72
N ALA A 310 11.35 -0.35 11.15
CA ALA A 310 12.80 -0.62 11.08
C ALA A 310 13.45 -0.45 9.69
N PRO A 311 12.80 -0.83 8.56
CA PRO A 311 13.34 -0.56 7.22
C PRO A 311 13.70 0.91 6.95
N LEU A 312 12.88 1.86 7.43
CA LEU A 312 13.13 3.29 7.25
C LEU A 312 14.28 3.83 8.13
N GLY A 313 14.80 3.02 9.06
CA GLY A 313 15.93 3.39 9.91
C GLY A 313 17.30 3.28 9.24
N GLY A 314 17.39 2.75 8.01
CA GLY A 314 18.66 2.54 7.30
C GLY A 314 19.53 1.40 7.86
N GLY A 315 18.95 0.50 8.68
CA GLY A 315 19.65 -0.61 9.32
C GLY A 315 19.60 -1.94 8.56
N GLY A 316 19.20 -1.94 7.28
CA GLY A 316 19.15 -3.15 6.45
C GLY A 316 20.54 -3.74 6.20
N THR A 317 20.63 -5.07 6.05
CA THR A 317 21.93 -5.75 5.89
C THR A 317 22.64 -5.43 4.57
N ASN A 318 21.90 -4.89 3.60
CA ASN A 318 22.42 -4.44 2.32
C ASN A 318 22.83 -2.96 2.43
N SER A 319 23.94 -2.71 3.12
CA SER A 319 24.81 -1.59 2.73
C SER A 319 25.47 -1.97 1.41
N GLU A 320 24.70 -1.88 0.32
CA GLU A 320 25.28 -1.84 -1.01
C GLU A 320 26.26 -0.67 -1.05
N MET A 321 27.42 -0.89 -1.66
CA MET A 321 28.49 0.08 -1.71
C MET A 321 28.01 1.29 -2.53
N GLU A 322 27.55 2.35 -1.83
CA GLU A 322 26.74 3.44 -2.41
C GLU A 322 27.27 3.88 -3.77
N ASP A 323 26.47 3.70 -4.82
CA ASP A 323 26.93 3.93 -6.19
C ASP A 323 27.22 5.42 -6.40
N THR A 324 28.51 5.75 -6.42
CA THR A 324 29.03 7.13 -6.55
C THR A 324 28.90 7.68 -7.96
N ARG A 325 28.39 6.90 -8.92
CA ARG A 325 28.05 7.40 -10.26
C ARG A 325 26.81 8.31 -10.19
N PRO A 326 26.77 9.40 -10.99
CA PRO A 326 25.55 10.19 -11.17
C PRO A 326 24.35 9.35 -11.62
N ASP A 327 23.16 9.63 -11.07
CA ASP A 327 21.97 8.80 -11.32
C ASP A 327 21.54 8.73 -12.79
N PHE A 328 21.83 9.76 -13.61
CA PHE A 328 21.56 9.70 -15.05
C PHE A 328 22.30 8.54 -15.75
N LEU A 329 23.49 8.14 -15.27
CA LEU A 329 24.24 7.00 -15.81
C LEU A 329 23.73 5.65 -15.28
N VAL A 330 23.12 5.64 -14.09
CA VAL A 330 22.59 4.41 -13.46
C VAL A 330 21.20 4.09 -13.99
N MET A 331 20.36 5.12 -14.13
CA MET A 331 18.95 5.02 -14.58
C MET A 331 18.76 5.27 -16.09
N GLY A 332 19.80 5.70 -16.82
CA GLY A 332 19.75 5.93 -18.26
C GLY A 332 18.99 7.20 -18.67
N PHE A 333 19.06 8.28 -17.89
CA PHE A 333 18.44 9.56 -18.23
C PHE A 333 19.32 10.40 -19.17
N SER A 334 18.70 11.26 -19.97
CA SER A 334 19.43 12.25 -20.78
C SER A 334 20.15 13.28 -19.88
N TYR A 335 21.45 13.47 -20.09
CA TYR A 335 22.27 14.46 -19.41
C TYR A 335 21.74 15.89 -19.61
N ILE A 336 21.81 16.73 -18.57
CA ILE A 336 21.51 18.16 -18.64
C ILE A 336 22.83 18.93 -18.50
N ASP A 337 23.15 19.84 -19.43
CA ASP A 337 24.14 20.89 -19.14
C ASP A 337 23.52 21.91 -18.18
N TRP A 338 23.79 21.70 -16.88
CA TRP A 338 23.23 22.48 -15.78
C TRP A 338 24.21 23.55 -15.27
N VAL A 339 25.51 23.35 -15.46
CA VAL A 339 26.56 24.15 -14.79
C VAL A 339 26.53 25.61 -15.25
N GLY A 340 26.55 25.86 -16.56
CA GLY A 340 26.48 27.21 -17.12
C GLY A 340 25.20 27.97 -16.75
N PRO A 341 24.00 27.38 -16.94
CA PRO A 341 22.73 27.99 -16.53
C PRO A 341 22.63 28.32 -15.04
N LEU A 342 23.07 27.41 -14.15
CA LEU A 342 23.04 27.65 -12.70
C LEU A 342 24.07 28.72 -12.30
N GLU A 343 25.27 28.72 -12.87
CA GLU A 343 26.27 29.76 -12.57
C GLU A 343 25.84 31.15 -13.05
N LYS A 344 25.21 31.23 -14.24
CA LYS A 344 24.59 32.46 -14.75
C LYS A 344 23.55 33.01 -13.76
N LEU A 345 22.70 32.14 -13.19
CA LEU A 345 21.73 32.51 -12.16
C LEU A 345 22.41 32.97 -10.87
N ARG A 346 23.50 32.30 -10.44
CA ARG A 346 24.28 32.69 -9.24
C ARG A 346 24.82 34.11 -9.35
N LEU A 347 25.40 34.44 -10.51
CA LEU A 347 25.98 35.76 -10.79
C LEU A 347 24.92 36.86 -10.81
N TRP A 348 23.72 36.57 -11.35
CA TRP A 348 22.60 37.52 -11.33
C TRP A 348 22.01 37.71 -9.92
N ILE A 349 21.88 36.64 -9.12
CA ILE A 349 21.48 36.73 -7.70
C ILE A 349 22.48 37.58 -6.91
N ALA A 350 23.78 37.43 -7.19
CA ALA A 350 24.84 38.20 -6.53
C ALA A 350 24.89 39.67 -6.96
N SER A 351 24.51 40.02 -8.21
CA SER A 351 24.47 41.42 -8.66
C SER A 351 23.21 42.18 -8.23
N HIS A 352 22.19 41.50 -7.70
CA HIS A 352 20.94 42.08 -7.21
C HIS A 352 20.85 41.95 -5.68
N GLU A 353 21.84 42.52 -4.99
CA GLU A 353 21.97 42.45 -3.53
C GLU A 353 20.76 43.02 -2.78
N ASN A 354 20.30 42.26 -1.80
CA ASN A 354 19.23 42.59 -0.87
C ASN A 354 19.41 41.76 0.42
N PRO A 355 18.65 42.02 1.50
CA PRO A 355 18.84 41.31 2.79
C PRO A 355 18.75 39.78 2.70
N ASP A 356 18.02 39.24 1.73
CA ASP A 356 17.85 37.81 1.52
C ASP A 356 18.91 37.18 0.56
N THR A 357 19.83 37.96 -0.05
CA THR A 357 20.82 37.45 -1.01
C THR A 357 21.71 36.34 -0.43
N ALA A 358 22.12 36.46 0.83
CA ALA A 358 22.90 35.42 1.50
C ALA A 358 22.10 34.10 1.71
N LEU A 359 20.77 34.17 1.74
CA LEU A 359 19.89 32.99 1.76
C LEU A 359 19.75 32.41 0.35
N TYR A 360 19.50 33.24 -0.67
CA TYR A 360 19.39 32.79 -2.06
C TYR A 360 20.66 32.07 -2.53
N LEU A 361 21.86 32.55 -2.18
CA LEU A 361 23.12 31.90 -2.52
C LEU A 361 23.32 30.54 -1.79
N ARG A 362 22.78 30.35 -0.58
CA ARG A 362 22.77 29.03 0.09
C ARG A 362 21.79 28.05 -0.57
N VAL A 363 20.60 28.53 -0.94
CA VAL A 363 19.59 27.71 -1.63
C VAL A 363 20.08 27.32 -3.03
N HIS A 364 20.74 28.25 -3.73
CA HIS A 364 21.45 28.00 -4.99
C HIS A 364 22.50 26.89 -4.85
N LYS A 365 23.43 27.00 -3.90
CA LYS A 365 24.43 25.95 -3.65
C LYS A 365 23.77 24.60 -3.35
N SER A 366 22.73 24.58 -2.50
CA SER A 366 21.98 23.36 -2.20
C SER A 366 21.21 22.78 -3.40
N LEU A 367 20.91 23.58 -4.42
CA LEU A 367 20.31 23.13 -5.67
C LEU A 367 21.38 22.55 -6.62
N CYS A 368 22.52 23.22 -6.76
CA CYS A 368 23.70 22.65 -7.45
C CYS A 368 24.10 21.29 -6.87
N ASP A 369 23.99 21.11 -5.55
CA ASP A 369 24.32 19.83 -4.90
C ASP A 369 23.34 18.69 -5.23
N VAL A 370 22.12 19.00 -5.69
CA VAL A 370 21.16 18.02 -6.21
C VAL A 370 21.44 17.72 -7.68
N TYR A 371 21.77 18.74 -8.47
CA TYR A 371 22.24 18.56 -9.85
C TYR A 371 23.52 17.73 -9.92
N GLU A 372 24.53 17.98 -9.06
CA GLU A 372 25.76 17.20 -9.04
C GLU A 372 25.49 15.74 -8.67
N ALA A 373 24.61 15.46 -7.70
CA ALA A 373 24.26 14.08 -7.32
C ALA A 373 23.54 13.31 -8.46
N ASN A 374 22.72 14.00 -9.25
CA ASN A 374 21.93 13.41 -10.33
C ASN A 374 22.70 13.35 -11.68
N PHE A 375 23.54 14.34 -11.98
CA PHE A 375 24.18 14.57 -13.29
C PHE A 375 25.72 14.64 -13.27
N GLY A 376 26.34 14.66 -12.10
CA GLY A 376 27.78 14.85 -11.92
C GLY A 376 28.20 16.31 -12.05
N ASN A 377 29.42 16.59 -11.58
CA ASN A 377 30.11 17.86 -11.76
C ASN A 377 30.74 17.96 -13.17
N THR A 378 31.55 18.99 -13.41
CA THR A 378 32.26 19.20 -14.69
C THR A 378 33.25 18.08 -15.07
N GLU A 379 33.58 17.18 -14.15
CA GLU A 379 34.45 16.01 -14.36
C GLU A 379 33.63 14.71 -14.46
N GLY A 380 32.30 14.79 -14.37
CA GLY A 380 31.38 13.63 -14.33
C GLY A 380 31.33 12.92 -12.97
N LEU A 381 31.90 13.52 -11.92
CA LEU A 381 32.01 12.92 -10.58
C LEU A 381 30.93 13.46 -9.63
N VAL A 382 30.62 12.66 -8.59
CA VAL A 382 29.80 13.09 -7.43
C VAL A 382 30.72 13.22 -6.22
N GLN A 383 30.83 14.43 -5.66
CA GLN A 383 31.59 14.74 -4.43
C GLN A 383 30.68 15.28 -3.31
N VAL A 384 29.40 15.51 -3.62
CA VAL A 384 28.33 15.89 -2.69
C VAL A 384 27.69 14.69 -1.95
N PRO A 385 27.04 14.90 -0.79
CA PRO A 385 26.38 13.83 -0.03
C PRO A 385 25.27 13.12 -0.81
N MET A 386 25.25 11.78 -0.77
CA MET A 386 24.30 10.93 -1.53
C MET A 386 22.82 11.20 -1.22
N MET A 387 22.49 11.77 -0.06
CA MET A 387 21.13 12.27 0.26
C MET A 387 20.60 13.37 -0.69
N ASN A 388 21.43 13.90 -1.58
CA ASN A 388 21.04 14.81 -2.66
C ASN A 388 20.62 14.11 -3.96
N LYS A 389 20.89 12.80 -4.12
CA LYS A 389 20.33 11.98 -5.20
C LYS A 389 18.79 12.02 -5.18
N PHE A 390 18.22 11.85 -3.98
CA PHE A 390 16.80 12.05 -3.72
C PHE A 390 16.39 13.52 -3.90
N VAL A 391 16.00 13.88 -5.12
CA VAL A 391 15.60 15.23 -5.57
C VAL A 391 14.54 15.85 -4.65
N PHE A 392 13.47 15.10 -4.32
CA PHE A 392 12.44 15.50 -3.35
C PHE A 392 12.99 15.93 -1.97
N GLY A 393 14.15 15.40 -1.58
CA GLY A 393 14.85 15.79 -0.37
C GLY A 393 15.17 17.28 -0.31
N TRP A 394 15.28 17.95 -1.46
CA TRP A 394 15.49 19.41 -1.53
C TRP A 394 14.28 20.20 -0.98
N LEU A 395 13.05 19.84 -1.40
CA LEU A 395 11.83 20.43 -0.83
C LEU A 395 11.73 20.15 0.68
N TYR A 396 12.06 18.93 1.10
CA TYR A 396 12.10 18.57 2.53
C TYR A 396 13.14 19.38 3.32
N ARG A 397 14.29 19.71 2.71
CA ARG A 397 15.38 20.50 3.32
C ARG A 397 15.20 22.03 3.19
N MET A 398 14.14 22.50 2.53
CA MET A 398 13.87 23.93 2.29
C MET A 398 13.72 24.71 3.61
N GLN A 399 14.13 25.99 3.63
CA GLN A 399 14.08 26.85 4.82
C GLN A 399 12.83 27.74 4.82
N ASP A 400 12.20 27.91 5.99
CA ASP A 400 11.01 28.75 6.19
C ASP A 400 11.20 30.20 5.72
N LEU A 401 12.44 30.72 5.80
CA LEU A 401 12.79 32.03 5.28
C LEU A 401 12.68 32.10 3.75
N PHE A 402 13.08 31.04 3.03
CA PHE A 402 13.02 30.97 1.57
C PHE A 402 11.56 30.78 1.09
N VAL A 403 10.78 30.01 1.85
CA VAL A 403 9.32 29.96 1.74
C VAL A 403 8.72 31.36 1.84
N GLY A 404 9.12 32.14 2.84
CA GLY A 404 8.71 33.53 2.99
C GLY A 404 9.16 34.45 1.84
N CYS A 405 10.19 34.08 1.07
CA CYS A 405 10.56 34.77 -0.18
C CYS A 405 9.61 34.41 -1.33
N LEU A 406 9.26 33.13 -1.49
CA LEU A 406 8.29 32.67 -2.50
C LEU A 406 6.90 33.29 -2.26
N GLN A 407 6.42 33.31 -1.02
CA GLN A 407 5.15 33.95 -0.63
C GLN A 407 5.14 35.46 -0.93
N ARG A 408 6.29 36.14 -0.81
CA ARG A 408 6.50 37.55 -1.21
C ARG A 408 6.67 37.76 -2.73
N LYS A 409 6.53 36.71 -3.56
CA LYS A 409 6.80 36.73 -5.01
C LYS A 409 8.23 37.20 -5.36
N ALA A 410 9.21 36.97 -4.48
CA ALA A 410 10.57 37.48 -4.68
C ALA A 410 11.25 36.82 -5.91
N PRO A 411 11.76 37.59 -6.89
CA PRO A 411 12.17 37.03 -8.19
C PRO A 411 13.34 36.06 -8.08
N GLN A 412 14.30 36.28 -7.17
CA GLN A 412 15.39 35.33 -6.91
C GLN A 412 14.85 33.96 -6.42
N ALA A 413 13.81 33.96 -5.59
CA ALA A 413 13.21 32.73 -5.08
C ALA A 413 12.38 32.02 -6.16
N LEU A 414 11.59 32.79 -6.91
CA LEU A 414 10.82 32.27 -8.05
C LEU A 414 11.72 31.63 -9.11
N LEU A 415 12.85 32.27 -9.45
CA LEU A 415 13.83 31.70 -10.38
C LEU A 415 14.53 30.45 -9.82
N LEU A 416 14.91 30.44 -8.54
CA LEU A 416 15.46 29.25 -7.90
C LEU A 416 14.47 28.07 -7.89
N MET A 417 13.17 28.34 -7.73
CA MET A 417 12.12 27.31 -7.83
C MET A 417 11.93 26.83 -9.28
N ALA A 418 11.94 27.73 -10.27
CA ALA A 418 11.90 27.35 -11.69
C ALA A 418 13.09 26.49 -12.09
N TYR A 419 14.29 26.79 -11.57
CA TYR A 419 15.51 26.01 -11.81
C TYR A 419 15.57 24.69 -11.03
N TYR A 420 14.64 24.41 -10.12
CA TYR A 420 14.44 23.09 -9.51
C TYR A 420 13.57 22.16 -10.38
N VAL A 421 12.67 22.70 -11.21
CA VAL A 421 11.77 21.90 -12.07
C VAL A 421 12.48 20.94 -13.05
N PRO A 422 13.59 21.28 -13.73
CA PRO A 422 14.24 20.40 -14.70
C PRO A 422 14.72 19.05 -14.13
N LEU A 423 14.95 18.99 -12.81
CA LEU A 423 15.30 17.77 -12.08
C LEU A 423 14.16 16.74 -12.08
N PHE A 424 12.90 17.14 -12.34
CA PHE A 424 11.76 16.22 -12.28
C PHE A 424 11.88 15.06 -13.27
N ARG A 425 12.68 15.21 -14.35
CA ARG A 425 13.00 14.13 -15.31
C ARG A 425 13.66 12.91 -14.69
N THR A 426 14.36 13.06 -13.56
CA THR A 426 15.03 11.93 -12.89
C THR A 426 14.07 11.16 -11.98
N MET A 427 12.86 11.70 -11.76
CA MET A 427 11.86 11.15 -10.86
C MET A 427 10.80 10.30 -11.57
N LYS A 428 11.16 9.57 -12.64
CA LYS A 428 10.20 8.87 -13.55
C LYS A 428 9.18 7.94 -12.86
N ARG A 429 9.52 7.34 -11.70
CA ARG A 429 8.58 6.52 -10.90
C ARG A 429 7.51 7.35 -10.14
N SER A 430 7.70 8.67 -10.05
CA SER A 430 6.88 9.60 -9.27
C SER A 430 5.67 10.14 -10.05
N TRP A 431 4.77 9.24 -10.46
CA TRP A 431 3.52 9.55 -11.17
C TRP A 431 2.67 10.65 -10.49
N PHE A 432 2.80 10.79 -9.17
CA PHE A 432 2.15 11.84 -8.37
C PHE A 432 2.71 13.26 -8.62
N MET A 433 3.72 13.41 -9.48
CA MET A 433 4.22 14.70 -10.00
C MET A 433 3.71 15.05 -11.40
N GLU A 434 2.83 14.24 -11.99
CA GLU A 434 2.26 14.48 -13.32
C GLU A 434 1.67 15.90 -13.45
N GLY A 435 2.07 16.62 -14.50
CA GLY A 435 1.66 18.02 -14.74
C GLY A 435 2.29 19.10 -13.85
N TRP A 436 2.90 18.78 -12.69
CA TRP A 436 3.45 19.79 -11.79
C TRP A 436 4.61 20.61 -12.40
N ALA A 437 5.43 20.02 -13.26
CA ALA A 437 6.51 20.72 -13.95
C ALA A 437 5.97 21.86 -14.84
N THR A 438 4.93 21.57 -15.63
CA THR A 438 4.25 22.57 -16.47
C THR A 438 3.59 23.64 -15.60
N HIS A 439 2.85 23.24 -14.56
CA HIS A 439 2.17 24.18 -13.67
C HIS A 439 3.14 25.17 -13.02
N LEU A 440 4.23 24.68 -12.41
CA LEU A 440 5.21 25.53 -11.76
C LEU A 440 5.84 26.55 -12.72
N LEU A 441 6.19 26.13 -13.94
CA LEU A 441 6.82 27.01 -14.92
C LEU A 441 5.83 28.03 -15.52
N GLU A 442 4.55 27.70 -15.63
CA GLU A 442 3.49 28.62 -16.07
C GLU A 442 3.12 29.63 -14.97
N THR A 443 2.92 29.16 -13.74
CA THR A 443 2.64 30.01 -12.57
C THR A 443 3.81 30.96 -12.29
N ILE A 444 5.06 30.48 -12.29
CA ILE A 444 6.23 31.35 -12.13
C ILE A 444 6.34 32.36 -13.27
N ARG A 445 6.01 31.99 -14.53
CA ARG A 445 5.97 32.92 -15.66
C ARG A 445 4.91 34.02 -15.49
N GLY A 446 3.79 33.73 -14.83
CA GLY A 446 2.75 34.72 -14.48
C GLY A 446 3.11 35.61 -13.27
N LEU A 447 4.11 35.21 -12.47
CA LEU A 447 4.53 35.94 -11.26
C LEU A 447 5.77 36.82 -11.47
N LEU A 448 6.57 36.57 -12.51
CA LEU A 448 7.77 37.35 -12.84
C LEU A 448 7.46 38.61 -13.66
N SER A 449 8.31 39.63 -13.53
CA SER A 449 8.31 40.80 -14.42
C SER A 449 8.82 40.45 -15.82
N THR A 450 8.40 41.23 -16.81
CA THR A 450 8.57 40.91 -18.25
C THR A 450 10.04 40.78 -18.68
N ASP A 451 10.94 41.50 -18.02
CA ASP A 451 12.39 41.45 -18.21
C ASP A 451 13.02 40.15 -17.68
N LEU A 452 12.39 39.50 -16.71
CA LEU A 452 12.88 38.26 -16.10
C LEU A 452 12.33 36.99 -16.76
N ILE A 453 11.31 37.09 -17.61
CA ILE A 453 10.68 35.94 -18.28
C ILE A 453 11.69 35.10 -19.08
N GLY A 454 12.70 35.72 -19.71
CA GLY A 454 13.74 35.02 -20.47
C GLY A 454 14.70 34.14 -19.64
N TRP A 455 14.66 34.23 -18.30
CA TRP A 455 15.35 33.27 -17.44
C TRP A 455 14.62 31.92 -17.35
N LEU A 456 13.34 31.87 -17.72
CA LEU A 456 12.56 30.63 -17.75
C LEU A 456 12.76 29.81 -19.02
N ASP A 457 13.51 30.31 -20.01
CA ASP A 457 13.63 29.65 -21.29
C ASP A 457 14.42 28.34 -21.19
N TRP A 458 15.53 28.29 -20.43
CA TRP A 458 16.26 27.04 -20.16
C TRP A 458 15.44 26.04 -19.33
N PRO A 459 14.81 26.40 -18.18
CA PRO A 459 13.94 25.48 -17.46
C PRO A 459 12.79 24.92 -18.31
N VAL A 460 12.18 25.74 -19.18
CA VAL A 460 11.08 25.32 -20.08
C VAL A 460 11.56 24.48 -21.26
N GLU A 461 12.70 24.81 -21.87
CA GLU A 461 13.30 23.99 -22.94
C GLU A 461 13.61 22.59 -22.42
N ILE A 462 14.39 22.52 -21.33
CA ILE A 462 14.80 21.25 -20.75
C ILE A 462 13.56 20.44 -20.33
N SER A 463 12.62 21.03 -19.58
CA SER A 463 11.40 20.32 -19.12
C SER A 463 10.40 19.95 -20.23
N ARG A 464 10.64 20.32 -21.49
CA ARG A 464 9.84 19.90 -22.66
C ARG A 464 10.48 18.81 -23.50
N GLN A 465 11.76 18.51 -23.28
CA GLN A 465 12.43 17.41 -23.98
C GLN A 465 11.83 16.07 -23.54
N PRO A 466 11.54 15.14 -24.47
CA PRO A 466 11.07 13.81 -24.12
C PRO A 466 12.13 13.03 -23.32
N GLU A 467 11.62 12.10 -22.51
CA GLU A 467 12.32 11.39 -21.43
C GLU A 467 13.32 10.30 -21.85
#